data_AF-A0A7Y4Y8W9-F1
#
_entry.id   AF-A0A7Y4Y8W9-F1
#
_cell.length_a   1.000
_cell.length_b   1.000
_cell.length_c   1.000
_cell.angle_alpha   90.00
_cell.angle_beta   90.00
_cell.angle_gamma   90.00
#
_symmetry.space_group_name_H-M   'P 1'
#
loop_
_entity.id
_entity.type
_entity.pdbx_description
1 polymer ?
#
loop_
_entity_poly.entity_id
_entity_poly.type
_entity_poly.pdbx_seq_one_letter_code
_entity_poly.pdbx_strand_id
1 'polypeptide(L)'
;MSQQKKYLLGFWVLCLIIFCRLLILTIVYFTVHHFSAPANDLSRVNIFSIYELVVLAIFFLQAMTYWSLRYSIINKNWVKAHVWLIFFAMIILPFFMWLGLIVAPNYLSLKQITVFRLWSANIRFYFGWVLIIIAHIFFSLTLVKFFNAKRLDAIHENSADVLEEFSN
;
A
#
# COMPACT_ATOMS: atom_id res chain seq x y z
N MET A 1 -18.37 23.07 -19.46
CA MET A 1 -17.33 22.29 -18.74
C MET A 1 -17.99 21.49 -17.62
N SER A 2 -18.06 20.16 -17.72
CA SER A 2 -18.56 19.34 -16.61
C SER A 2 -17.50 19.33 -15.50
N GLN A 3 -17.92 19.60 -14.25
CA GLN A 3 -17.02 19.52 -13.10
C GLN A 3 -16.57 18.06 -12.92
N GLN A 4 -15.37 17.72 -13.36
CA GLN A 4 -14.77 16.42 -13.06
C GLN A 4 -14.61 16.28 -11.54
N LYS A 5 -15.38 15.36 -10.95
CA LYS A 5 -15.33 15.07 -9.51
C LYS A 5 -13.96 14.48 -9.15
N LYS A 6 -13.26 15.12 -8.21
CA LYS A 6 -11.97 14.66 -7.65
C LYS A 6 -12.10 13.24 -7.09
N TYR A 7 -11.26 12.31 -7.54
CA TYR A 7 -11.20 10.97 -6.97
C TYR A 7 -9.97 10.82 -6.08
N LEU A 8 -10.16 10.93 -4.76
CA LEU A 8 -9.08 10.96 -3.77
C LEU A 8 -8.92 9.67 -2.95
N LEU A 9 -9.70 8.63 -3.27
CA LEU A 9 -9.69 7.38 -2.51
C LEU A 9 -8.30 6.74 -2.46
N GLY A 10 -7.60 6.70 -3.60
CA GLY A 10 -6.25 6.13 -3.67
C GLY A 10 -5.24 6.83 -2.75
N PHE A 11 -5.29 8.16 -2.75
CA PHE A 11 -4.44 9.01 -1.91
C PHE A 11 -4.73 8.79 -0.42
N TRP A 12 -5.99 8.97 0.01
CA TRP A 12 -6.33 8.91 1.42
C TRP A 12 -6.13 7.53 2.03
N VAL A 13 -6.45 6.46 1.29
CA VAL A 13 -6.26 5.08 1.79
C VAL A 13 -4.77 4.76 1.93
N LEU A 14 -3.91 5.18 0.99
CA LEU A 14 -2.46 5.00 1.14
C LEU A 14 -1.89 5.82 2.30
N CYS A 15 -2.33 7.06 2.49
CA CYS A 15 -1.95 7.86 3.67
C CYS A 15 -2.37 7.16 4.98
N LEU A 16 -3.57 6.59 5.03
CA LEU A 16 -4.03 5.81 6.17
C LEU A 16 -3.16 4.57 6.41
N ILE A 17 -2.80 3.83 5.36
CA ILE A 17 -1.91 2.65 5.47
C ILE A 17 -0.54 3.07 6.03
N ILE A 18 0.05 4.14 5.50
CA ILE A 18 1.33 4.68 5.99
C ILE A 18 1.21 5.06 7.47
N PHE A 19 0.17 5.80 7.84
CA PHE A 19 -0.08 6.22 9.22
C PHE A 19 -0.22 5.03 10.17
N CYS A 20 -1.07 4.05 9.82
CA CYS A 20 -1.25 2.84 10.62
C CYS A 20 0.06 2.05 10.75
N ARG A 21 0.86 1.95 9.68
CA ARG A 21 2.14 1.24 9.70
C ARG A 21 3.13 1.90 10.64
N LEU A 22 3.27 3.23 10.56
CA LEU A 22 4.13 4.02 11.46
C LEU A 22 3.68 3.89 12.92
N LEU A 23 2.37 3.92 13.16
CA LEU A 23 1.81 3.73 14.49
C LEU A 23 2.14 2.34 15.07
N ILE A 24 2.01 1.27 14.27
CA ILE A 24 2.40 -0.09 14.68
C ILE A 24 3.89 -0.17 14.99
N LEU A 25 4.75 0.37 14.12
CA LEU A 25 6.20 0.39 14.35
C LEU A 25 6.57 1.15 15.62
N THR A 26 5.89 2.26 15.89
CA THR A 26 6.08 3.07 17.10
C THR A 26 5.68 2.31 18.35
N ILE A 27 4.52 1.63 18.35
CA ILE A 27 4.09 0.76 19.46
C ILE A 27 5.10 -0.35 19.71
N VAL A 28 5.57 -1.02 18.66
CA VAL A 28 6.59 -2.07 18.78
C VAL A 28 7.89 -1.51 19.36
N TYR A 29 8.33 -0.33 18.91
CA TYR A 29 9.50 0.35 19.43
C TYR A 29 9.39 0.63 20.93
N PHE A 30 8.30 1.26 21.36
CA PHE A 30 8.08 1.54 22.77
C PHE A 30 7.96 0.26 23.61
N THR A 31 7.27 -0.76 23.10
CA THR A 31 7.14 -2.04 23.80
C THR A 31 8.50 -2.71 24.01
N VAL A 32 9.33 -2.78 22.96
CA VAL A 32 10.67 -3.37 23.06
C VAL A 32 11.54 -2.54 24.00
N HIS A 33 11.58 -1.21 23.89
CA HIS A 33 12.41 -0.38 24.77
C HIS A 33 11.96 -0.36 26.23
N HIS A 34 10.65 -0.43 26.50
CA HIS A 34 10.10 -0.35 27.85
C HIS A 34 10.16 -1.69 28.60
N PHE A 35 10.00 -2.82 27.91
CA PHE A 35 9.97 -4.16 28.52
C PHE A 35 11.27 -4.96 28.36
N SER A 36 12.26 -4.47 27.59
CA SER A 36 13.58 -5.10 27.55
C SER A 36 14.38 -4.71 28.79
N ALA A 37 14.72 -5.70 29.62
CA ALA A 37 15.64 -5.50 30.74
C ALA A 37 16.98 -4.91 30.22
N PRO A 38 17.63 -4.01 30.98
CA PRO A 38 18.82 -3.28 30.55
C PRO A 38 20.05 -4.16 30.23
N ALA A 39 19.99 -5.48 30.47
CA ALA A 39 21.08 -6.42 30.27
C ALA A 39 21.06 -7.17 28.92
N ASN A 40 20.02 -7.04 28.11
CA ASN A 40 19.95 -7.73 26.82
C ASN A 40 20.22 -6.75 25.67
N ASP A 41 21.18 -7.11 24.81
CA ASP A 41 21.62 -6.45 23.55
C ASP A 41 20.49 -6.23 22.51
N LEU A 42 19.24 -6.49 22.89
CA LEU A 42 18.00 -6.22 22.17
C LEU A 42 17.69 -4.72 22.03
N SER A 43 18.41 -3.83 22.72
CA SER A 43 18.36 -2.38 22.46
C SER A 43 18.86 -2.00 21.05
N ARG A 44 19.49 -2.93 20.32
CA ARG A 44 19.87 -2.81 18.90
C ARG A 44 18.90 -3.45 17.92
N VAL A 45 17.65 -3.77 18.31
CA VAL A 45 16.65 -4.14 17.31
C VAL A 45 16.38 -2.90 16.46
N ASN A 46 16.99 -2.86 15.27
CA ASN A 46 16.80 -1.78 14.31
C ASN A 46 15.38 -1.90 13.72
N ILE A 47 14.41 -1.35 14.45
CA ILE A 47 12.98 -1.38 14.12
C ILE A 47 12.71 -0.65 12.79
N PHE A 48 13.57 0.31 12.44
CA PHE A 48 13.66 0.90 11.11
C PHE A 48 14.73 0.18 10.29
N SER A 49 14.40 -1.02 9.82
CA SER A 49 15.21 -1.63 8.77
C SER A 49 15.16 -0.76 7.50
N ILE A 50 16.24 -0.71 6.74
CA ILE A 50 16.28 -0.03 5.43
C ILE A 50 15.11 -0.47 4.54
N TYR A 51 14.75 -1.76 4.62
CA TYR A 51 13.62 -2.32 3.88
C TYR A 51 12.28 -1.63 4.22
N GLU A 52 11.97 -1.38 5.49
CA GLU A 52 10.73 -0.68 5.88
C GLU A 52 10.71 0.76 5.37
N LEU A 53 11.85 1.45 5.41
CA LEU A 53 11.96 2.80 4.87
C LEU A 53 11.71 2.83 3.36
N VAL A 54 12.26 1.87 2.61
CA VAL A 54 12.01 1.74 1.17
C VAL A 54 10.52 1.48 0.89
N VAL A 55 9.88 0.58 1.63
CA VAL A 55 8.45 0.28 1.46
C VAL A 55 7.59 1.52 1.73
N LEU A 56 7.87 2.25 2.80
CA LEU A 56 7.17 3.50 3.13
C LEU A 56 7.36 4.56 2.04
N ALA A 57 8.58 4.71 1.51
CA ALA A 57 8.87 5.62 0.43
C ALA A 57 8.09 5.27 -0.85
N ILE A 58 8.00 3.97 -1.20
CA ILE A 58 7.22 3.49 -2.35
C ILE A 58 5.74 3.85 -2.18
N PHE A 59 5.14 3.60 -1.02
CA PHE A 59 3.74 3.95 -0.78
C PHE A 59 3.50 5.45 -0.79
N PHE A 60 4.45 6.24 -0.27
CA PHE A 60 4.37 7.69 -0.35
C PHE A 60 4.39 8.18 -1.80
N LEU A 61 5.29 7.65 -2.63
CA LEU A 61 5.34 7.96 -4.07
C LEU A 61 4.04 7.57 -4.79
N GLN A 62 3.44 6.43 -4.45
CA GLN A 62 2.14 6.03 -4.99
C GLN A 62 1.00 6.96 -4.56
N ALA A 63 0.98 7.39 -3.29
CA ALA A 63 0.00 8.34 -2.80
C ALA A 63 0.12 9.68 -3.56
N MET A 64 1.34 10.19 -3.72
CA MET A 64 1.60 11.40 -4.52
C MET A 64 1.17 11.23 -5.97
N THR A 65 1.41 10.05 -6.56
CA THR A 65 0.97 9.74 -7.92
C THR A 65 -0.55 9.82 -8.02
N TYR A 66 -1.30 9.19 -7.11
CA TYR A 66 -2.76 9.30 -7.12
C TYR A 66 -3.27 10.71 -6.88
N TRP A 67 -2.61 11.47 -6.02
CA TRP A 67 -2.93 12.88 -5.82
C TRP A 67 -2.79 13.67 -7.12
N SER A 68 -1.65 13.53 -7.80
CA SER A 68 -1.37 14.21 -9.08
C SER A 68 -2.37 13.82 -10.17
N LEU A 69 -2.79 12.56 -10.21
CA LEU A 69 -3.69 12.02 -11.24
C LEU A 69 -5.19 12.15 -10.91
N ARG A 70 -5.56 12.71 -9.75
CA ARG A 70 -6.92 12.65 -9.15
C ARG A 70 -8.10 13.07 -10.04
N TYR A 71 -7.87 13.94 -11.03
CA TYR A 71 -8.92 14.41 -11.94
C TYR A 71 -9.07 13.53 -13.19
N SER A 72 -8.02 12.82 -13.57
CA SER A 72 -7.92 12.10 -14.84
C SER A 72 -8.02 10.58 -14.68
N ILE A 73 -8.36 10.08 -13.48
CA ILE A 73 -8.58 8.67 -13.24
C ILE A 73 -9.91 8.25 -13.89
N ILE A 74 -9.82 7.60 -15.05
CA ILE A 74 -10.97 7.08 -15.80
C ILE A 74 -11.53 5.83 -15.12
N ASN A 75 -10.67 4.86 -14.78
CA ASN A 75 -11.10 3.58 -14.20
C ASN A 75 -10.90 3.53 -12.67
N LYS A 76 -11.95 3.93 -11.94
CA LYS A 76 -11.94 3.95 -10.46
C LYS A 76 -11.84 2.55 -9.83
N ASN A 77 -12.29 1.50 -10.54
CA ASN A 77 -12.30 0.14 -10.00
C ASN A 77 -10.89 -0.43 -9.88
N TRP A 78 -9.97 -0.08 -10.78
CA TRP A 78 -8.56 -0.49 -10.67
C TRP A 78 -7.87 0.18 -9.48
N VAL A 79 -8.17 1.45 -9.23
CA VAL A 79 -7.67 2.14 -8.03
C VAL A 79 -8.20 1.49 -6.76
N LYS A 80 -9.49 1.14 -6.72
CA LYS A 80 -10.08 0.38 -5.60
C LYS A 80 -9.36 -0.96 -5.41
N ALA A 81 -9.21 -1.74 -6.46
CA ALA A 81 -8.54 -3.04 -6.40
C ALA A 81 -7.10 -2.91 -5.86
N HIS A 82 -6.33 -1.95 -6.38
CA HIS A 82 -4.99 -1.66 -5.89
C HIS A 82 -4.99 -1.34 -4.39
N VAL A 83 -5.72 -0.32 -3.94
CA VAL A 83 -5.62 0.10 -2.54
C VAL A 83 -6.22 -0.90 -1.57
N TRP A 84 -7.26 -1.63 -1.95
CA TRP A 84 -7.84 -2.67 -1.08
C TRP A 84 -6.90 -3.88 -0.96
N LEU A 85 -6.19 -4.26 -2.02
CA LEU A 85 -5.19 -5.31 -1.94
C LEU A 85 -4.00 -4.90 -1.05
N ILE A 86 -3.50 -3.67 -1.19
CA ILE A 86 -2.45 -3.16 -0.29
C ILE A 86 -2.96 -3.08 1.15
N PHE A 87 -4.16 -2.55 1.36
CA PHE A 87 -4.75 -2.46 2.71
C PHE A 87 -4.89 -3.86 3.35
N PHE A 88 -5.35 -4.83 2.58
CA PHE A 88 -5.47 -6.20 3.06
C PHE A 88 -4.10 -6.80 3.41
N ALA A 89 -3.12 -6.66 2.51
CA ALA A 89 -1.78 -7.23 2.70
C ALA A 89 -1.02 -6.59 3.87
N MET A 90 -1.16 -5.27 4.06
CA MET A 90 -0.34 -4.51 5.01
C MET A 90 -1.00 -4.31 6.38
N ILE A 91 -2.34 -4.34 6.45
CA ILE A 91 -3.08 -4.06 7.68
C ILE A 91 -3.88 -5.28 8.12
N ILE A 92 -4.82 -5.76 7.29
CA ILE A 92 -5.76 -6.81 7.69
C ILE A 92 -5.04 -8.13 7.98
N LEU A 93 -4.20 -8.59 7.05
CA LEU A 93 -3.48 -9.87 7.19
C LEU A 93 -2.55 -9.89 8.42
N PRO A 94 -1.68 -8.89 8.65
CA PRO A 94 -0.88 -8.83 9.87
C PRO A 94 -1.72 -8.73 11.14
N PHE A 95 -2.83 -7.99 11.12
CA PHE A 95 -3.71 -7.82 12.27
C PHE A 95 -4.34 -9.15 12.70
N PHE A 96 -4.92 -9.93 11.77
CA PHE A 96 -5.50 -11.24 12.08
C PHE A 96 -4.46 -12.24 12.58
N MET A 97 -3.25 -12.22 12.02
CA MET A 97 -2.17 -13.09 12.50
C MET A 97 -1.71 -12.71 13.91
N TRP A 98 -1.62 -11.42 14.20
CA TRP A 98 -1.30 -10.93 15.54
C TRP A 98 -2.38 -11.32 16.55
N LEU A 99 -3.66 -11.19 16.19
CA LEU A 99 -4.78 -11.63 17.03
C LEU A 99 -4.73 -13.14 17.28
N GLY A 100 -4.44 -13.94 16.26
CA GLY A 100 -4.21 -15.38 16.41
C GLY A 100 -3.08 -15.71 17.39
N LEU A 101 -2.00 -14.92 17.40
CA LEU A 101 -0.89 -15.09 18.33
C LEU A 101 -1.25 -14.71 19.78
N ILE A 102 -2.18 -13.79 19.99
CA ILE A 102 -2.67 -13.44 21.34
C ILE A 102 -3.57 -14.52 21.91
N VAL A 103 -4.41 -15.13 21.07
CA VAL A 103 -5.39 -16.13 21.51
C VAL A 103 -4.75 -17.53 21.63
N ALA A 104 -3.73 -17.83 20.80
CA ALA A 104 -3.05 -19.12 20.76
C ALA A 104 -2.60 -19.69 22.11
N PRO A 105 -2.04 -18.93 23.07
CA PRO A 105 -1.60 -19.45 24.36
C PRO A 105 -2.71 -20.09 25.21
N ASN A 106 -3.98 -19.72 24.98
CA ASN A 106 -5.11 -20.29 25.72
C ASN A 106 -5.52 -21.69 25.22
N TYR A 107 -5.04 -22.10 24.04
CA TYR A 107 -5.48 -23.34 23.37
C TYR A 107 -4.33 -24.24 22.90
N LEU A 108 -3.11 -23.71 22.81
CA LEU A 108 -1.94 -24.40 22.25
C LEU A 108 -0.82 -24.51 23.27
N SER A 109 -0.09 -25.63 23.23
CA SER A 109 1.15 -25.80 23.98
C SER A 109 2.27 -24.88 23.45
N LEU A 110 3.28 -24.59 24.28
CA LEU A 110 4.43 -23.76 23.89
C LEU A 110 5.09 -24.20 22.57
N LYS A 111 5.24 -25.51 22.34
CA LYS A 111 5.79 -26.04 21.08
C LYS A 111 4.89 -25.70 19.88
N GLN A 112 3.58 -25.85 20.03
CA GLN A 112 2.60 -25.51 18.99
C GLN A 112 2.55 -24.01 18.72
N ILE A 113 2.70 -23.16 19.73
CA ILE A 113 2.78 -21.70 19.57
C ILE A 113 3.99 -21.31 18.72
N THR A 114 5.16 -21.92 18.95
CA THR A 114 6.37 -21.66 18.14
C THR A 114 6.16 -22.07 16.68
N VAL A 115 5.58 -23.24 16.43
CA VAL A 115 5.25 -23.71 15.07
C VAL A 115 4.24 -22.77 14.41
N PHE A 116 3.19 -22.37 15.13
CA PHE A 116 2.18 -21.43 14.65
C PHE A 116 2.77 -20.05 14.33
N ARG A 117 3.71 -19.56 15.15
CA ARG A 117 4.43 -18.31 14.90
C ARG A 117 5.25 -18.38 13.61
N LEU A 118 5.99 -19.46 13.40
CA LEU A 118 6.78 -19.64 12.17
C LEU A 118 5.88 -19.75 10.94
N TRP A 119 4.81 -20.55 11.03
CA TRP A 119 3.84 -20.74 9.96
C TRP A 119 3.12 -19.45 9.59
N SER A 120 2.63 -18.69 10.58
CA SER A 120 1.98 -17.39 10.36
C SER A 120 2.94 -16.37 9.76
N ALA A 121 4.21 -16.34 10.19
CA ALA A 121 5.22 -15.48 9.59
C ALA A 121 5.46 -15.81 8.10
N ASN A 122 5.55 -17.09 7.76
CA ASN A 122 5.71 -17.54 6.37
C ASN A 122 4.50 -17.19 5.51
N ILE A 123 3.27 -17.44 5.99
CA ILE A 123 2.06 -17.05 5.25
C ILE A 123 2.03 -15.55 5.05
N ARG A 124 2.33 -14.76 6.09
CA ARG A 124 2.38 -13.30 5.98
C ARG A 124 3.32 -12.87 4.86
N PHE A 125 4.50 -13.48 4.82
CA PHE A 125 5.52 -13.18 3.84
C PHE A 125 5.04 -13.55 2.44
N TYR A 126 4.76 -14.83 2.16
CA TYR A 126 4.43 -15.29 0.82
C TYR A 126 3.10 -14.73 0.31
N PHE A 127 2.04 -14.85 1.11
CA PHE A 127 0.70 -14.39 0.71
C PHE A 127 0.65 -12.86 0.62
N GLY A 128 1.28 -12.16 1.58
CA GLY A 128 1.40 -10.71 1.54
C GLY A 128 2.11 -10.21 0.29
N TRP A 129 3.25 -10.81 -0.08
CA TRP A 129 3.97 -10.43 -1.29
C TRP A 129 3.19 -10.69 -2.58
N VAL A 130 2.47 -11.82 -2.67
CA VAL A 130 1.60 -12.10 -3.83
C VAL A 130 0.52 -11.02 -3.97
N LEU A 131 -0.15 -10.67 -2.87
CA LEU A 131 -1.16 -9.60 -2.89
C LEU A 131 -0.57 -8.26 -3.29
N ILE A 132 0.62 -7.91 -2.79
CA ILE A 132 1.32 -6.67 -3.15
C ILE A 132 1.64 -6.65 -4.65
N ILE A 133 2.16 -7.74 -5.22
CA ILE A 133 2.46 -7.83 -6.65
C ILE A 133 1.19 -7.62 -7.47
N ILE A 134 0.10 -8.33 -7.14
CA ILE A 134 -1.18 -8.18 -7.84
C ILE A 134 -1.70 -6.74 -7.72
N ALA A 135 -1.56 -6.12 -6.55
CA ALA A 135 -1.95 -4.73 -6.35
C ALA A 135 -1.19 -3.79 -7.29
N HIS A 136 0.13 -3.98 -7.43
CA HIS A 136 0.96 -3.16 -8.31
C HIS A 136 0.63 -3.34 -9.80
N ILE A 137 0.13 -4.51 -10.21
CA ILE A 137 -0.41 -4.69 -11.56
C ILE A 137 -1.58 -3.71 -11.80
N PHE A 138 -2.53 -3.60 -10.87
CA PHE A 138 -3.64 -2.65 -10.98
C PHE A 138 -3.19 -1.19 -10.95
N PHE A 139 -2.16 -0.87 -10.16
CA PHE A 139 -1.54 0.45 -10.17
C PHE A 139 -0.94 0.79 -11.55
N SER A 140 -0.11 -0.10 -12.10
CA SER A 140 0.50 0.05 -13.41
C SER A 140 -0.54 0.17 -14.54
N LEU A 141 -1.58 -0.67 -14.52
CA LEU A 141 -2.69 -0.56 -15.48
C LEU A 141 -3.39 0.80 -15.41
N THR A 142 -3.56 1.35 -14.20
CA THR A 142 -4.13 2.69 -14.01
C THR A 142 -3.26 3.76 -14.65
N LEU A 143 -1.92 3.67 -14.49
CA LEU A 143 -0.98 4.61 -15.11
C LEU A 143 -0.99 4.51 -16.63
N VAL A 144 -0.89 3.30 -17.18
CA VAL A 144 -0.89 3.06 -18.63
C VAL A 144 -2.16 3.64 -19.26
N LYS A 145 -3.32 3.40 -18.65
CA LYS A 145 -4.59 3.93 -19.16
C LYS A 145 -4.67 5.45 -19.08
N PHE A 146 -4.10 6.05 -18.04
CA PHE A 146 -4.01 7.50 -17.92
C PHE A 146 -3.14 8.12 -19.03
N PHE A 147 -1.93 7.57 -19.27
CA PHE A 147 -1.03 8.10 -20.30
C PHE A 147 -1.57 7.87 -21.72
N ASN A 148 -2.22 6.73 -21.97
CA ASN A 148 -2.87 6.48 -23.26
C ASN A 148 -4.03 7.43 -23.53
N ALA A 149 -4.85 7.75 -22.52
CA ALA A 149 -5.93 8.71 -22.68
C ALA A 149 -5.42 10.12 -23.02
N LYS A 150 -4.38 10.60 -22.31
CA LYS A 150 -3.73 11.88 -22.63
C LYS A 150 -3.19 11.94 -24.05
N ARG A 151 -2.61 10.85 -24.54
CA ARG A 151 -2.10 10.76 -25.91
C ARG A 151 -3.23 10.86 -26.94
N LEU A 152 -4.37 10.23 -26.69
CA LEU A 152 -5.55 10.30 -27.57
C LEU A 152 -6.12 11.72 -27.62
N ASP A 153 -6.25 12.40 -26.47
CA ASP A 153 -6.75 13.77 -26.40
C ASP A 153 -5.85 14.74 -27.21
N ALA A 154 -4.52 14.61 -27.08
CA ALA A 154 -3.56 15.44 -27.82
C ALA A 154 -3.58 15.22 -29.34
N ILE A 155 -3.90 14.01 -29.82
CA ILE A 155 -4.04 13.74 -31.25
C ILE A 155 -5.31 14.40 -31.80
N HIS A 156 -6.42 14.35 -31.04
CA HIS A 156 -7.67 14.98 -31.46
C HIS A 156 -7.60 16.50 -31.50
N GLU A 157 -6.94 17.12 -30.52
CA GLU A 157 -6.76 18.57 -30.46
C GLU A 157 -5.92 19.08 -31.66
N ASN A 158 -4.80 18.41 -31.97
CA ASN A 158 -4.00 18.75 -33.14
C ASN A 158 -4.73 18.52 -34.48
N SER A 159 -5.60 17.51 -34.57
CA SER A 159 -6.36 17.28 -35.80
C SER A 159 -7.47 18.32 -36.04
N ALA A 160 -8.00 18.92 -34.97
CA ALA A 160 -8.99 19.98 -35.06
C ALA A 160 -8.36 21.30 -35.53
N ASP A 161 -7.19 21.66 -34.98
CA ASP A 161 -6.42 22.85 -35.40
C ASP A 161 -6.02 22.79 -36.88
N VAL A 162 -5.58 21.62 -37.36
CA VAL A 162 -5.21 21.45 -38.78
C VAL A 162 -6.43 21.60 -39.69
N LEU A 163 -7.62 21.16 -39.28
CA LEU A 163 -8.84 21.33 -40.09
C LEU A 163 -9.35 22.78 -40.10
N GLU A 164 -9.16 23.54 -39.02
CA GLU A 164 -9.48 24.97 -38.99
C GLU A 164 -8.56 25.78 -39.91
N GLU A 165 -7.27 25.40 -40.00
CA GLU A 165 -6.29 26.04 -40.91
C GLU A 165 -6.62 25.86 -42.40
N PHE A 166 -7.27 24.76 -42.80
CA PHE A 166 -7.74 24.55 -44.18
C PHE A 166 -9.12 25.15 -44.49
N SER A 167 -9.84 25.62 -43.47
CA SER A 167 -11.19 26.18 -43.62
C SER A 167 -11.23 27.72 -43.76
N ASN A 168 -10.10 28.39 -43.53
CA ASN A 168 -9.87 29.83 -43.77
C ASN A 168 -9.04 30.05 -45.05
#